data_AF-A0A0P1HNI7-F1
#
_entry.id   AF-A0A0P1HNI7-F1
#
_cell.length_a   1.000
_cell.length_b   1.000
_cell.length_c   1.000
_cell.angle_alpha   90.00
_cell.angle_beta   90.00
_cell.angle_gamma   90.00
#
_symmetry.space_group_name_H-M   'P 1'
#
loop_
_entity.id
_entity.type
_entity.pdbx_description
1 polymer ?
#
loop_
_entity_poly.entity_id
_entity_poly.type
_entity_poly.pdbx_seq_one_letter_code
_entity_poly.pdbx_strand_id
1 'polypeptide(L)'
;MIRAFRNLIERQLAKAQAEGQFQGLEGEGKPLPDRSGEAHLDAGLAAGLRIMAEAGVVPEEFRLQADLDAARKDYTALTDPQARRAAMARISDLEMRCNMARDARKSFFR
;
A
#
# COMPACT_ATOMS: atom_id res chain seq x y z
N MET A 1 -8.96 -37.52 -5.38
CA MET A 1 -7.54 -37.15 -5.59
C MET A 1 -6.71 -38.43 -5.75
N ILE A 2 -6.04 -38.62 -6.89
CA ILE A 2 -5.38 -39.89 -7.27
C ILE A 2 -4.12 -40.10 -6.40
N ARG A 3 -3.94 -41.30 -5.82
CA ARG A 3 -2.81 -41.65 -4.91
C ARG A 3 -1.42 -41.28 -5.45
N ALA A 4 -1.23 -41.37 -6.77
CA ALA A 4 0.02 -41.01 -7.44
C ALA A 4 0.41 -39.54 -7.23
N PHE A 5 -0.56 -38.61 -7.29
CA PHE A 5 -0.30 -37.19 -7.03
C PHE A 5 0.12 -36.93 -5.59
N ARG A 6 -0.49 -37.63 -4.63
CA ARG A 6 -0.08 -37.56 -3.21
C ARG A 6 1.38 -37.96 -3.05
N ASN A 7 1.78 -39.11 -3.61
CA ASN A 7 3.16 -39.58 -3.51
C ASN A 7 4.17 -38.61 -4.17
N LEU A 8 3.79 -37.96 -5.27
CA LEU A 8 4.62 -36.93 -5.89
C LEU A 8 4.77 -35.71 -4.98
N ILE A 9 3.66 -35.21 -4.42
CA ILE A 9 3.64 -34.06 -3.51
C ILE A 9 4.51 -34.34 -2.27
N GLU A 10 4.35 -35.49 -1.62
CA GLU A 10 5.13 -35.88 -0.44
C GLU A 10 6.64 -35.93 -0.74
N ARG A 11 7.04 -36.45 -1.91
CA ARG A 11 8.45 -36.47 -2.32
C ARG A 11 9.01 -35.06 -2.50
N GLN A 12 8.23 -34.15 -3.07
CA GLN A 12 8.66 -32.76 -3.26
C GLN A 12 8.79 -32.01 -1.92
N LEU A 13 7.84 -32.22 -1.00
CA LEU A 13 7.91 -31.69 0.36
C LEU A 13 9.14 -32.22 1.11
N ALA A 14 9.39 -33.53 1.08
CA ALA A 14 10.55 -34.14 1.74
C ALA A 14 11.88 -33.62 1.18
N LYS A 15 11.96 -33.42 -0.14
CA LYS A 15 13.13 -32.81 -0.79
C LYS A 15 13.34 -31.37 -0.32
N ALA A 16 12.30 -30.53 -0.36
CA ALA A 16 12.38 -29.13 0.06
C ALA A 16 12.77 -29.01 1.54
N GLN A 17 12.27 -29.91 2.40
CA GLN A 17 12.65 -29.98 3.81
C GLN A 17 14.12 -30.36 4.00
N ALA A 18 14.61 -31.37 3.28
CA ALA A 18 16.02 -31.79 3.35
C ALA A 18 16.99 -30.71 2.84
N GLU A 19 16.55 -29.91 1.87
CA GLU A 19 17.27 -28.74 1.36
C GLU A 19 17.16 -27.51 2.28
N GLY A 20 16.43 -27.60 3.40
CA GLY A 20 16.27 -26.51 4.35
C GLY A 20 15.41 -25.36 3.84
N GLN A 21 14.63 -25.54 2.77
CA GLN A 21 13.81 -24.47 2.16
C GLN A 21 12.69 -23.95 3.08
N PHE A 22 12.40 -24.66 4.17
CA PHE A 22 11.45 -24.25 5.20
C PHE A 22 12.11 -23.58 6.42
N GLN A 23 13.42 -23.39 6.40
CA GLN A 23 14.21 -22.76 7.46
C GLN A 23 14.75 -21.40 6.99
N GLY A 24 14.99 -20.48 7.91
CA GLY A 24 15.38 -19.10 7.64
C GLY A 24 14.29 -18.27 6.97
N LEU A 25 13.03 -18.68 7.04
CA LEU A 25 11.94 -17.94 6.39
C LEU A 25 11.70 -16.60 7.08
N GLU A 26 11.22 -15.62 6.31
CA GLU A 26 10.84 -14.33 6.88
C GLU A 26 9.71 -14.52 7.90
N GLY A 27 9.99 -14.16 9.16
CA GLY A 27 9.05 -14.34 10.26
C GLY A 27 9.16 -15.67 11.01
N GLU A 28 10.12 -16.54 10.66
CA GLU A 28 10.32 -17.79 11.40
C GLU A 28 10.63 -17.53 12.89
N GLY A 29 9.93 -18.23 13.77
CA GLY A 29 10.04 -18.09 15.23
C GLY A 29 9.46 -16.79 15.79
N LYS A 30 8.95 -15.87 14.95
CA LYS A 30 8.31 -14.64 15.38
C LYS A 30 6.80 -14.86 15.57
N PRO A 31 6.15 -14.10 16.46
CA PRO A 31 4.70 -14.09 16.53
C PRO A 31 4.12 -13.65 15.18
N LEU A 32 2.91 -14.13 14.87
CA LEU A 32 2.16 -13.63 13.74
C LEU A 32 1.97 -12.10 13.89
N PRO A 33 2.09 -11.33 12.80
CA PRO A 33 1.87 -9.90 12.86
C PRO A 33 0.44 -9.60 13.34
N ASP A 34 0.30 -8.56 14.18
CA ASP A 34 -1.01 -8.09 14.61
C ASP A 34 -1.77 -7.52 13.42
N ARG A 35 -2.95 -8.10 13.16
CA ARG A 35 -3.86 -7.74 12.08
C ARG A 35 -5.27 -7.48 12.58
N SER A 36 -5.42 -7.18 13.86
CA SER A 36 -6.71 -6.83 14.47
C SER A 36 -7.42 -5.70 13.73
N GLY A 37 -6.67 -4.74 13.17
CA GLY A 37 -7.21 -3.64 12.36
C GLY A 37 -7.81 -4.05 11.00
N GLU A 38 -7.47 -5.24 10.48
CA GLU A 38 -7.99 -5.78 9.22
C GLU A 38 -9.19 -6.70 9.44
N ALA A 39 -9.55 -7.02 10.69
CA ALA A 39 -10.58 -7.99 11.04
C ALA A 39 -11.99 -7.63 10.50
N HIS A 40 -12.19 -6.36 10.14
CA HIS A 40 -13.44 -5.85 9.57
C HIS A 40 -13.47 -5.84 8.04
N LEU A 41 -12.36 -6.18 7.37
CA LEU A 41 -12.25 -6.23 5.92
C LEU A 41 -12.58 -7.64 5.41
N ASP A 42 -13.10 -7.71 4.18
CA ASP A 42 -13.17 -8.99 3.46
C ASP A 42 -11.75 -9.57 3.27
N ALA A 43 -11.62 -10.90 3.35
CA ALA A 43 -10.34 -11.59 3.28
C ALA A 43 -9.60 -11.36 1.96
N GLY A 44 -10.33 -11.24 0.84
CA GLY A 44 -9.76 -10.94 -0.47
C GLY A 44 -9.21 -9.51 -0.52
N LEU A 45 -9.95 -8.56 0.05
CA LEU A 45 -9.54 -7.16 0.13
C LEU A 45 -8.31 -6.98 1.03
N ALA A 46 -8.30 -7.59 2.22
CA ALA A 46 -7.15 -7.56 3.13
C ALA A 46 -5.89 -8.12 2.47
N ALA A 47 -6.02 -9.26 1.78
CA ALA A 47 -4.91 -9.86 1.03
C ALA A 47 -4.41 -8.94 -0.09
N GLY A 48 -5.31 -8.29 -0.84
CA GLY A 48 -4.96 -7.34 -1.90
C GLY A 48 -4.21 -6.10 -1.39
N LEU A 49 -4.71 -5.49 -0.31
CA LEU A 49 -4.04 -4.35 0.34
C LEU A 49 -2.65 -4.70 0.85
N ARG A 50 -2.49 -5.91 1.40
CA ARG A 50 -1.19 -6.40 1.86
C ARG A 50 -0.19 -6.55 0.71
N ILE A 51 -0.59 -7.18 -0.41
CA ILE A 51 0.29 -7.32 -1.58
C ILE A 51 0.73 -5.94 -2.09
N MET A 52 -0.19 -4.98 -2.13
CA MET A 52 0.13 -3.60 -2.50
C MET A 52 1.10 -2.94 -1.52
N ALA A 53 0.91 -3.12 -0.21
CA ALA A 53 1.79 -2.58 0.82
C ALA A 53 3.20 -3.20 0.78
N GLU A 54 3.30 -4.52 0.61
CA GLU A 54 4.57 -5.25 0.45
C GLU A 54 5.32 -4.82 -0.83
N ALA A 55 4.57 -4.48 -1.90
CA ALA A 55 5.12 -3.91 -3.12
C ALA A 55 5.49 -2.42 -3.01
N GLY A 56 5.27 -1.78 -1.86
CA GLY A 56 5.56 -0.36 -1.63
C GLY A 56 4.62 0.60 -2.38
N VAL A 57 3.42 0.14 -2.76
CA VAL A 57 2.44 0.97 -3.45
C VAL A 57 1.91 2.01 -2.47
N VAL A 58 2.17 3.28 -2.78
CA VAL A 58 1.66 4.41 -2.01
C VAL A 58 0.39 4.93 -2.71
N PRO A 59 -0.75 5.00 -1.99
CA PRO A 59 -1.99 5.56 -2.50
C PRO A 59 -1.80 7.01 -3.01
N GLU A 60 -2.52 7.37 -4.08
CA GLU A 60 -2.36 8.63 -4.79
C GLU A 60 -2.56 9.85 -3.88
N GLU A 61 -3.46 9.76 -2.90
CA GLU A 61 -3.75 10.86 -1.96
C GLU A 61 -2.52 11.29 -1.16
N PHE A 62 -1.58 10.38 -0.86
CA PHE A 62 -0.37 10.74 -0.11
C PHE A 62 0.62 11.49 -0.99
N ARG A 63 0.71 11.14 -2.27
CA ARG A 63 1.53 11.87 -3.23
C ARG A 63 0.99 13.28 -3.44
N LEU A 64 -0.32 13.40 -3.67
CA LEU A 64 -0.98 14.70 -3.85
C LEU A 64 -0.88 15.58 -2.59
N GLN A 65 -0.96 14.98 -1.39
CA GLN A 65 -0.76 15.71 -0.14
C GLN A 65 0.67 16.22 0.00
N ALA A 66 1.68 15.42 -0.35
CA ALA A 66 3.07 15.86 -0.34
C ALA A 66 3.32 17.02 -1.32
N ASP A 67 2.74 16.95 -2.53
CA ASP A 67 2.82 18.01 -3.53
C ASP A 67 2.11 19.29 -3.05
N LEU A 68 0.97 19.15 -2.37
CA LEU A 68 0.24 20.27 -1.77
C LEU A 68 1.08 20.96 -0.69
N ASP A 69 1.71 20.19 0.20
CA ASP A 69 2.52 20.73 1.28
C ASP A 69 3.78 21.43 0.75
N ALA A 70 4.38 20.90 -0.32
CA ALA A 70 5.46 21.58 -1.04
C ALA A 70 4.98 22.91 -1.65
N ALA A 71 3.85 22.89 -2.37
CA ALA A 71 3.29 24.10 -2.98
C ALA A 71 2.94 25.19 -1.95
N ARG A 72 2.44 24.80 -0.77
CA ARG A 72 2.16 25.71 0.35
C ARG A 72 3.43 26.34 0.91
N LYS A 73 4.51 25.56 1.05
CA LYS A 73 5.82 26.09 1.48
C LYS A 73 6.39 27.09 0.46
N ASP A 74 6.33 26.75 -0.82
CA ASP A 74 6.79 27.62 -1.90
C ASP A 74 6.02 28.96 -1.89
N TYR A 75 4.71 28.89 -1.70
CA TYR A 75 3.86 30.08 -1.63
C TYR A 75 4.26 31.05 -0.50
N THR A 76 4.71 30.55 0.65
CA THR A 76 5.18 31.40 1.76
C THR A 76 6.44 32.18 1.39
N ALA A 77 7.30 31.64 0.52
CA ALA A 77 8.53 32.30 0.06
C ALA A 77 8.30 33.33 -1.05
N LEU A 78 7.12 33.35 -1.68
CA LEU A 78 6.81 34.25 -2.79
C LEU A 78 6.40 35.65 -2.32
N THR A 79 7.09 36.66 -2.83
CA THR A 79 6.81 38.09 -2.59
C THR A 79 6.15 38.78 -3.79
N ASP A 80 6.37 38.27 -5.01
CA ASP A 80 5.77 38.83 -6.23
C ASP A 80 4.26 38.55 -6.31
N PRO A 81 3.39 39.57 -6.50
CA PRO A 81 1.95 39.40 -6.58
C PRO A 81 1.46 38.49 -7.71
N GLN A 82 2.10 38.49 -8.87
CA GLN A 82 1.70 37.61 -9.98
C GLN A 82 2.07 36.16 -9.70
N ALA A 83 3.29 35.91 -9.22
CA ALA A 83 3.75 34.59 -8.81
C ALA A 83 2.89 34.01 -7.68
N ARG A 84 2.49 34.83 -6.70
CA ARG A 84 1.57 34.42 -5.62
C ARG A 84 0.21 33.99 -6.14
N ARG A 85 -0.34 34.70 -7.13
CA ARG A 85 -1.63 34.35 -7.75
C ARG A 85 -1.55 33.02 -8.49
N ALA A 86 -0.48 32.79 -9.25
CA ALA A 86 -0.24 31.53 -9.94
C ALA A 86 -0.06 30.36 -8.94
N ALA A 87 0.69 30.58 -7.86
CA ALA A 87 0.88 29.58 -6.81
C ALA A 87 -0.43 29.24 -6.07
N MET A 88 -1.29 30.23 -5.79
CA MET A 88 -2.63 29.98 -5.23
C MET A 88 -3.48 29.11 -6.16
N ALA A 89 -3.47 29.37 -7.47
CA ALA A 89 -4.22 28.55 -8.43
C ALA A 89 -3.72 27.09 -8.43
N ARG A 90 -2.40 26.88 -8.37
CA ARG A 90 -1.79 25.54 -8.26
C ARG A 90 -2.18 24.83 -6.96
N ILE A 91 -2.15 25.54 -5.82
CA ILE A 91 -2.56 24.97 -4.53
C ILE A 91 -4.03 24.52 -4.61
N SER A 92 -4.92 25.35 -5.16
CA SER A 92 -6.34 25.02 -5.28
C SER A 92 -6.60 23.78 -6.16
N ASP A 93 -5.89 23.65 -7.28
CA ASP A 93 -5.97 22.44 -8.14
C ASP A 93 -5.49 21.18 -7.40
N LEU A 94 -4.35 21.26 -6.71
CA LEU A 94 -3.83 20.15 -5.90
C LEU A 94 -4.77 19.77 -4.75
N GLU A 95 -5.38 20.75 -4.09
CA GLU A 95 -6.40 20.56 -3.05
C GLU A 95 -7.62 19.82 -3.60
N MET A 96 -8.13 20.25 -4.76
CA MET A 96 -9.26 19.59 -5.43
C MET A 96 -8.94 18.13 -5.74
N ARG A 97 -7.79 17.85 -6.36
CA ARG A 97 -7.37 16.48 -6.70
C ARG A 97 -7.17 15.61 -5.47
N CYS A 98 -6.54 16.15 -4.42
CA CYS A 98 -6.35 15.42 -3.17
C CYS A 98 -7.69 15.02 -2.53
N ASN A 99 -8.70 15.90 -2.58
CA ASN A 99 -10.03 15.60 -2.08
C ASN A 99 -10.75 14.54 -2.94
N MET A 100 -10.65 14.65 -4.27
CA MET A 100 -11.20 13.64 -5.19
C MET A 100 -10.59 12.25 -4.95
N ALA A 101 -9.26 12.16 -4.77
CA ALA A 101 -8.58 10.90 -4.48
C ALA A 101 -9.03 10.30 -3.14
N ARG A 102 -9.18 11.14 -2.10
CA ARG A 102 -9.71 10.72 -0.79
C ARG A 102 -11.14 10.21 -0.89
N ASP A 103 -11.99 10.87 -1.66
CA ASP A 103 -13.39 10.48 -1.82
C ASP A 103 -13.53 9.19 -2.65
N ALA A 104 -12.72 9.03 -3.71
CA ALA A 104 -12.64 7.79 -4.48
C ALA A 104 -12.25 6.61 -3.58
N ARG A 105 -11.23 6.80 -2.73
CA ARG A 105 -10.84 5.79 -1.74
C ARG A 105 -11.96 5.47 -0.76
N LYS A 106 -12.60 6.48 -0.16
CA LYS A 106 -13.73 6.29 0.76
C LYS A 106 -14.88 5.56 0.09
N SER A 107 -15.17 5.85 -1.19
CA SER A 107 -16.21 5.19 -1.95
C SER A 107 -15.88 3.73 -2.25
N PHE A 108 -14.61 3.39 -2.42
CA PHE A 108 -14.17 2.02 -2.66
C PHE A 108 -14.35 1.12 -1.42
N PHE A 109 -14.21 1.67 -0.22
CA PHE A 109 -14.38 0.94 1.05
C PHE A 109 -15.80 0.98 1.62
N ARG A 110 -16.74 1.61 0.93
CA ARG A 110 -18.15 1.71 1.35
C ARG A 110 -18.98 0.63 0.68
#